data_AF-A0AAN8XEW3-F1
#
_entry.id   AF-A0AAN8XEW3-F1
#
_cell.length_a   1.000
_cell.length_b   1.000
_cell.length_c   1.000
_cell.angle_alpha   90.00
_cell.angle_beta   90.00
_cell.angle_gamma   90.00
#
_symmetry.space_group_name_H-M   'P 1'
#
loop_
_entity.id
_entity.type
_entity.pdbx_description
1 polymer ?
#
loop_
_entity_poly.entity_id
_entity_poly.type
_entity_poly.pdbx_seq_one_letter_code
_entity_poly.pdbx_strand_id
1 'polypeptide(L)'
;MVSLLVSEVVGSLINWPHQHLVALTENSKMPFIWHFQPLWLSRLLMNKPVETRPTLVGCHVLLSTWVLIAFIVSSAYQGVLTSMLVAPKFEIPVDSMEDLVNYGKMPWVVERGTEFHQYLKEATSGVRKKILDGAGYISYSYYEKERMKEEKFAILTDRFSMKIIMSDDYSKTGKCHYYIAKEEVLTLIGALAFPKGSPLIPHFNKWIIRLKQAGLLEKYQSDSTINATACMVSPGKGEKTVNLVLSLQEMGGVFILFLGDVADNLCQLLSKWKSLFDAVTISGRIYINVQSTPVCAVLQILFFKNFTVTFYY
;
A
#
# COMPACT_ATOMS: atom_id res chain seq x y z
N MET A 1 -6.54 15.12 -5.32
CA MET A 1 -7.63 14.71 -4.41
C MET A 1 -7.84 15.73 -3.28
N VAL A 2 -6.80 16.14 -2.53
CA VAL A 2 -6.91 17.26 -1.58
C VAL A 2 -7.29 18.60 -2.26
N SER A 3 -6.83 18.84 -3.50
CA SER A 3 -7.26 20.01 -4.29
C SER A 3 -8.74 19.98 -4.69
N LEU A 4 -9.39 18.81 -4.72
CA LEU A 4 -10.81 18.65 -5.08
C LEU A 4 -11.70 19.02 -3.90
N LEU A 5 -11.36 18.54 -2.70
CA LEU A 5 -12.03 18.94 -1.46
C LEU A 5 -11.82 20.43 -1.15
N VAL A 6 -10.62 20.97 -1.42
CA VAL A 6 -10.40 22.42 -1.31
C VAL A 6 -11.27 23.19 -2.30
N SER A 7 -11.51 22.68 -3.52
CA SER A 7 -12.43 23.35 -4.46
C SER A 7 -13.90 23.30 -4.02
N GLU A 8 -14.34 22.25 -3.34
CA GLU A 8 -15.71 22.14 -2.81
C GLU A 8 -15.91 22.97 -1.53
N VAL A 9 -14.92 22.99 -0.63
CA VAL A 9 -14.92 23.80 0.60
C VAL A 9 -14.78 25.29 0.27
N VAL A 10 -13.93 25.66 -0.69
CA VAL A 10 -13.82 27.04 -1.17
C VAL A 10 -15.08 27.44 -1.95
N GLY A 11 -15.66 26.54 -2.74
CA GLY A 11 -16.92 26.77 -3.45
C GLY A 11 -18.12 26.98 -2.51
N SER A 12 -18.17 26.25 -1.39
CA SER A 12 -19.20 26.41 -0.35
C SER A 12 -18.97 27.63 0.55
N LEU A 13 -17.71 27.96 0.87
CA LEU A 13 -17.35 29.22 1.57
C LEU A 13 -17.64 30.47 0.74
N ILE A 14 -17.55 30.39 -0.59
CA ILE A 14 -17.95 31.47 -1.51
C ILE A 14 -19.50 31.56 -1.62
N ASN A 15 -20.23 30.47 -1.37
CA ASN A 15 -21.69 30.42 -1.46
C ASN A 15 -22.39 31.06 -0.23
N TRP A 16 -21.75 31.05 0.94
CA TRP A 16 -22.29 31.68 2.16
C TRP A 16 -22.50 33.21 2.02
N PRO A 17 -21.52 34.02 1.55
CA PRO A 17 -21.76 35.44 1.32
C PRO A 17 -22.68 35.72 0.11
N HIS A 18 -22.77 34.79 -0.85
CA HIS A 18 -23.57 34.97 -2.06
C HIS A 18 -25.08 34.98 -1.77
N GLN A 19 -25.58 34.12 -0.88
CA GLN A 19 -27.01 34.13 -0.50
C GLN A 19 -27.40 35.38 0.30
N HIS A 20 -26.49 35.93 1.10
CA HIS A 20 -26.74 37.15 1.87
C HIS A 20 -26.69 38.43 1.03
N LEU A 21 -25.88 38.48 -0.03
CA LEU A 21 -25.79 39.63 -0.92
C LEU A 21 -27.00 39.73 -1.88
N VAL A 22 -27.63 38.61 -2.24
CA VAL A 22 -28.83 38.57 -3.11
C VAL A 22 -30.05 39.21 -2.43
N ALA A 23 -30.13 39.21 -1.10
CA ALA A 23 -31.21 39.87 -0.36
C ALA A 23 -31.14 41.41 -0.38
N LEU A 24 -30.01 42.00 -0.80
CA LEU A 24 -29.80 43.46 -0.77
C LEU A 24 -29.92 44.14 -2.14
N THR A 25 -30.07 43.38 -3.23
CA THR A 25 -30.04 43.92 -4.60
C THR A 25 -31.34 43.67 -5.37
N GLU A 26 -32.49 44.00 -4.77
CA GLU A 26 -33.79 43.91 -5.46
C GLU A 26 -33.99 45.04 -6.51
N ASN A 27 -33.09 46.02 -6.62
CA ASN A 27 -33.34 47.24 -7.43
C ASN A 27 -32.28 47.67 -8.45
N SER A 28 -31.30 46.83 -8.83
CA SER A 28 -30.38 47.21 -9.91
C SER A 28 -30.13 46.07 -10.90
N LYS A 29 -30.57 46.27 -12.14
CA LYS A 29 -30.27 45.43 -13.30
C LYS A 29 -28.76 45.40 -13.55
N MET A 30 -28.07 44.39 -13.03
CA MET A 30 -26.74 43.99 -13.51
C MET A 30 -26.74 42.48 -13.80
N PRO A 31 -26.78 42.06 -15.08
CA PRO A 31 -26.90 40.65 -15.46
C PRO A 31 -25.55 39.91 -15.55
N PHE A 32 -24.44 40.56 -15.24
CA PHE A 32 -23.10 40.07 -15.59
C PHE A 32 -22.53 39.00 -14.62
N ILE A 33 -23.00 38.96 -13.37
CA ILE A 33 -22.46 38.04 -12.33
C ILE A 33 -23.29 36.75 -12.22
N TRP A 34 -24.45 36.68 -12.86
CA TRP A 34 -25.41 35.58 -12.74
C TRP A 34 -25.14 34.36 -13.62
N HIS A 35 -24.08 34.34 -14.44
CA HIS A 35 -23.93 33.37 -15.53
C HIS A 35 -22.77 32.37 -15.42
N PHE A 36 -21.89 32.48 -14.43
CA PHE A 36 -20.80 31.53 -14.24
C PHE A 36 -20.74 31.10 -12.78
N GLN A 37 -21.42 30.01 -12.45
CA GLN A 37 -21.30 29.41 -11.12
C GLN A 37 -20.02 28.57 -11.09
N PRO A 38 -19.07 28.83 -10.16
CA PRO A 38 -17.87 28.01 -10.03
C PRO A 38 -18.17 26.54 -9.74
N LEU A 39 -19.39 26.23 -9.27
CA LEU A 39 -19.94 24.86 -9.13
C LEU A 39 -20.02 24.08 -10.46
N TRP A 40 -20.07 24.75 -11.61
CA TRP A 40 -20.06 24.05 -12.91
C TRP A 40 -18.72 23.38 -13.18
N LEU A 41 -17.63 24.01 -12.76
CA LEU A 41 -16.27 23.48 -12.97
C LEU A 41 -16.05 22.20 -12.15
N SER A 42 -16.54 22.15 -10.91
CA SER A 42 -16.46 20.95 -10.07
C SER A 42 -17.38 19.83 -10.60
N ARG A 43 -18.60 20.16 -11.03
CA ARG A 43 -19.52 19.18 -11.64
C ARG A 43 -18.95 18.55 -12.92
N LEU A 44 -18.34 19.35 -13.79
CA LEU A 44 -17.68 18.85 -15.02
C LEU A 44 -16.50 17.94 -14.70
N LEU A 45 -15.72 18.25 -13.67
CA LEU A 45 -14.61 17.42 -13.22
C LEU A 45 -15.07 16.07 -12.66
N MET A 46 -16.24 16.05 -12.02
CA MET A 46 -16.92 14.82 -11.55
C MET A 46 -17.72 14.11 -12.64
N ASN A 47 -17.59 14.54 -13.91
CA ASN A 47 -18.34 14.01 -15.05
C ASN A 47 -19.86 14.06 -14.87
N LYS A 48 -20.37 15.05 -14.10
CA LYS A 48 -21.81 15.31 -13.88
C LYS A 48 -22.32 16.32 -14.92
N PRO A 49 -23.59 16.21 -15.35
CA PRO A 49 -24.17 17.14 -16.32
C PRO A 49 -24.31 18.56 -15.74
N VAL A 50 -24.08 19.56 -16.57
CA VAL A 50 -24.36 20.98 -16.27
C VAL A 50 -25.72 21.32 -16.87
N GLU A 51 -26.66 21.75 -16.03
CA GLU A 51 -28.06 21.94 -16.40
C GLU A 51 -28.30 23.21 -17.23
N THR A 52 -27.43 24.20 -17.15
CA THR A 52 -27.59 25.51 -17.81
C THR A 52 -26.43 25.84 -18.73
N ARG A 53 -26.73 26.06 -20.01
CA ARG A 53 -25.74 26.40 -21.03
C ARG A 53 -25.41 27.90 -20.96
N PRO A 54 -24.12 28.30 -20.86
CA PRO A 54 -23.79 29.72 -20.90
C PRO A 54 -24.08 30.30 -22.28
N THR A 55 -24.51 31.55 -22.32
CA THR A 55 -24.88 32.28 -23.55
C THR A 55 -23.67 32.99 -24.18
N LEU A 56 -22.60 33.21 -23.42
CA LEU A 56 -21.41 33.97 -23.84
C LEU A 56 -20.34 33.09 -24.49
N VAL A 57 -19.80 33.51 -25.63
CA VAL A 57 -18.74 32.79 -26.38
C VAL A 57 -17.47 32.55 -25.54
N GLY A 58 -17.06 33.53 -24.73
CA GLY A 58 -15.90 33.38 -23.83
C GLY A 58 -16.07 32.27 -22.79
N CYS A 59 -17.29 32.06 -22.29
CA CYS A 59 -17.60 30.96 -21.38
C CYS A 59 -17.51 29.59 -22.08
N HIS A 60 -17.89 29.50 -23.35
CA HIS A 60 -17.73 28.26 -24.12
C HIS A 60 -16.27 27.85 -24.29
N VAL A 61 -15.39 28.81 -24.59
CA VAL A 61 -13.95 28.55 -24.70
C VAL A 61 -13.40 28.07 -23.37
N LEU A 62 -13.73 28.76 -22.27
CA LEU A 62 -13.27 28.39 -20.93
C LEU A 62 -13.76 27.00 -20.50
N LEU A 63 -15.05 26.69 -20.70
CA LEU A 63 -15.59 25.36 -20.41
C LEU A 63 -14.96 24.27 -21.28
N SER A 64 -14.71 24.55 -22.57
CA SER A 64 -14.05 23.59 -23.48
C SER A 64 -12.61 23.30 -23.04
N THR A 65 -11.85 24.33 -22.68
CA THR A 65 -10.50 24.18 -22.13
C THR A 65 -10.54 23.41 -20.80
N TRP A 66 -11.52 23.68 -19.94
CA TRP A 66 -11.67 22.97 -18.67
C TRP A 66 -11.99 21.49 -18.84
N VAL A 67 -12.88 21.14 -19.78
CA VAL A 67 -13.19 19.75 -20.11
C VAL A 67 -11.94 19.02 -20.64
N LEU A 68 -11.13 19.67 -21.47
CA LEU A 68 -9.86 19.11 -21.93
C LEU A 68 -8.89 18.85 -20.76
N ILE A 69 -8.78 19.79 -19.81
CA ILE A 69 -7.96 19.61 -18.61
C ILE A 69 -8.49 18.44 -17.77
N ALA A 70 -9.80 18.38 -17.52
CA ALA A 70 -10.43 17.29 -16.76
C ALA A 70 -10.20 15.92 -17.42
N PHE A 71 -10.30 15.85 -18.75
CA PHE A 71 -10.01 14.65 -19.51
C PHE A 71 -8.55 14.21 -19.36
N ILE A 72 -7.60 15.14 -19.51
CA ILE A 72 -6.17 14.85 -19.34
C ILE A 72 -5.88 14.35 -17.92
N VAL A 73 -6.40 15.02 -16.90
CA VAL A 73 -6.21 14.63 -15.49
C VAL A 73 -6.79 13.24 -15.21
N SER A 74 -8.00 12.95 -15.70
CA SER A 74 -8.64 11.65 -15.53
C SER A 74 -7.84 10.53 -16.21
N SER A 75 -7.40 10.76 -17.46
CA SER A 75 -6.56 9.80 -18.19
C SER A 75 -5.21 9.55 -17.51
N ALA A 76 -4.56 10.61 -17.01
CA ALA A 76 -3.31 10.50 -16.27
C ALA A 76 -3.49 9.73 -14.94
N TYR A 77 -4.58 9.99 -14.22
CA TYR A 77 -4.91 9.27 -12.98
C TYR A 77 -5.11 7.77 -13.25
N GLN A 78 -5.86 7.41 -14.30
CA GLN A 78 -6.04 6.02 -14.71
C GLN A 78 -4.70 5.35 -15.08
N GLY A 79 -3.82 6.07 -15.79
CA GLY A 79 -2.48 5.57 -16.15
C GLY A 79 -1.58 5.32 -14.93
N VAL A 80 -1.54 6.25 -13.98
CA VAL A 80 -0.76 6.09 -12.75
C VAL A 80 -1.32 4.96 -11.89
N LEU A 81 -2.64 4.89 -11.73
CA LEU A 81 -3.29 3.83 -10.96
C LEU A 81 -3.02 2.45 -11.55
N THR A 82 -3.18 2.28 -12.87
CA THR A 82 -2.88 1.01 -13.56
C THR A 82 -1.41 0.63 -13.42
N SER A 83 -0.49 1.58 -13.54
CA SER A 83 0.94 1.32 -13.32
C SER A 83 1.24 0.84 -11.90
N MET A 84 0.63 1.44 -10.87
CA MET A 84 0.81 1.01 -9.48
C MET A 84 0.20 -0.38 -9.21
N LEU A 85 -0.92 -0.71 -9.86
CA LEU A 85 -1.58 -2.02 -9.70
C LEU A 85 -0.86 -3.15 -10.42
N VAL A 86 -0.23 -2.88 -11.56
CA VAL A 86 0.60 -3.85 -12.28
C VAL A 86 1.92 -4.09 -11.53
N ALA A 87 2.51 -2.99 -11.05
CA ALA A 87 3.78 -2.81 -10.34
C ALA A 87 3.76 -2.71 -8.80
N PRO A 88 3.18 -3.62 -7.99
CA PRO A 88 3.19 -3.41 -6.53
C PRO A 88 4.63 -3.36 -6.01
N LYS A 89 4.95 -2.28 -5.29
CA LYS A 89 6.23 -2.14 -4.59
C LYS A 89 6.17 -2.98 -3.32
N PHE A 90 6.90 -4.09 -3.31
CA PHE A 90 7.14 -4.84 -2.09
C PHE A 90 8.41 -4.29 -1.43
N GLU A 91 8.25 -3.69 -0.25
CA GLU A 91 9.38 -3.33 0.59
C GLU A 91 9.75 -4.54 1.44
N ILE A 92 10.97 -5.03 1.27
CA ILE A 92 11.48 -6.14 2.07
C ILE A 92 11.96 -5.54 3.39
N PRO A 93 11.38 -5.90 4.54
CA PRO A 93 11.66 -5.22 5.80
C PRO A 93 13.05 -5.52 6.36
N VAL A 94 13.66 -6.63 5.96
CA VAL A 94 14.96 -7.10 6.46
C VAL A 94 15.76 -7.70 5.31
N ASP A 95 16.76 -6.96 4.81
CA ASP A 95 17.70 -7.42 3.78
C ASP A 95 19.16 -7.52 4.27
N SER A 96 19.44 -6.92 5.43
CA SER A 96 20.74 -6.93 6.09
C SER A 96 20.64 -7.26 7.58
N MET A 97 21.78 -7.62 8.18
CA MET A 97 21.91 -7.78 9.62
C MET A 97 21.61 -6.49 10.39
N GLU A 98 21.95 -5.34 9.80
CA GLU A 98 21.65 -4.02 10.37
C GLU A 98 20.15 -3.75 10.40
N ASP A 99 19.47 -4.06 9.29
CA ASP A 99 18.01 -3.93 9.19
C ASP A 99 17.32 -4.85 10.18
N LEU A 100 17.81 -6.07 10.38
CA LEU A 100 17.23 -7.02 11.35
C LEU A 100 17.24 -6.44 12.77
N VAL A 101 18.37 -5.85 13.18
CA VAL A 101 18.52 -5.24 14.51
C VAL A 101 17.69 -3.95 14.63
N ASN A 102 17.61 -3.14 13.56
CA ASN A 102 16.88 -1.88 13.57
C ASN A 102 15.35 -2.09 13.48
N TYR A 103 14.90 -3.15 12.81
CA TYR A 103 13.48 -3.44 12.62
C TYR A 103 12.80 -3.76 13.96
N GLY A 104 13.47 -4.49 14.86
CA GLY A 104 13.07 -4.70 16.26
C GLY A 104 11.76 -5.46 16.50
N LYS A 105 10.96 -5.74 15.46
CA LYS A 105 9.66 -6.43 15.55
C LYS A 105 9.76 -7.93 15.25
N MET A 106 10.83 -8.38 14.63
CA MET A 106 11.04 -9.78 14.25
C MET A 106 12.07 -10.40 15.19
N PRO A 107 11.70 -11.37 16.04
CA PRO A 107 12.69 -12.09 16.83
C PRO A 107 13.59 -12.92 15.91
N TRP A 108 14.82 -13.20 16.35
CA TRP A 108 15.76 -13.99 15.59
C TRP A 108 16.44 -15.05 16.43
N VAL A 109 16.86 -16.13 15.77
CA VAL A 109 17.58 -17.24 16.40
C VAL A 109 18.83 -17.60 15.60
N VAL A 110 19.83 -18.08 16.31
CA VAL A 110 21.13 -18.51 15.78
C VAL A 110 21.36 -19.98 16.09
N GLU A 111 21.91 -20.72 15.13
CA GLU A 111 22.29 -22.12 15.36
C GLU A 111 23.50 -22.25 16.29
N ARG A 112 23.37 -23.06 17.34
CA ARG A 112 24.43 -23.27 18.32
C ARG A 112 25.54 -24.15 17.75
N GLY A 113 26.77 -23.75 18.01
CA GLY A 113 27.97 -24.54 17.72
C GLY A 113 28.43 -24.47 16.27
N THR A 114 27.84 -23.56 15.49
CA THR A 114 28.26 -23.29 14.11
C THR A 114 29.42 -22.30 14.06
N GLU A 115 30.12 -22.31 12.93
CA GLU A 115 31.12 -21.30 12.57
C GLU A 115 30.58 -19.88 12.61
N PHE A 116 29.32 -19.68 12.18
CA PHE A 116 28.66 -18.39 12.26
C PHE A 116 28.41 -17.94 13.70
N HIS A 117 28.01 -18.86 14.58
CA HIS A 117 27.88 -18.58 16.01
C HIS A 117 29.20 -18.20 16.67
N GLN A 118 30.30 -18.87 16.29
CA GLN A 118 31.64 -18.49 16.75
C GLN A 118 32.06 -17.10 16.23
N TYR A 119 31.78 -16.81 14.95
CA TYR A 119 32.02 -15.50 14.34
C TYR A 119 31.27 -14.36 15.04
N LEU A 120 30.04 -14.61 15.50
CA LEU A 120 29.28 -13.64 16.30
C LEU A 120 29.87 -13.46 17.70
N LYS A 121 30.35 -14.54 18.34
CA LYS A 121 30.97 -14.50 19.68
C LYS A 121 32.28 -13.72 19.73
N GLU A 122 33.05 -13.73 18.66
CA GLU A 122 34.32 -13.00 18.58
C GLU A 122 34.14 -11.48 18.46
N ALA A 123 32.92 -11.01 18.18
CA ALA A 123 32.64 -9.59 18.05
C ALA A 123 32.58 -8.88 19.42
N THR A 124 33.49 -7.93 19.64
CA THR A 124 33.52 -7.11 20.86
C THR A 124 32.55 -5.92 20.84
N SER A 125 32.22 -5.39 19.66
CA SER A 125 31.27 -4.29 19.46
C SER A 125 30.59 -4.34 18.09
N GLY A 126 29.51 -3.57 17.92
CA GLY A 126 28.78 -3.44 16.66
C GLY A 126 27.53 -4.33 16.55
N VAL A 127 27.02 -4.45 15.31
CA VAL A 127 25.77 -5.14 14.97
C VAL A 127 25.80 -6.62 15.37
N ARG A 128 26.94 -7.29 15.13
CA ARG A 128 27.14 -8.71 15.47
C ARG A 128 26.93 -9.00 16.94
N LYS A 129 27.41 -8.12 17.83
CA LYS A 129 27.22 -8.27 19.27
C LYS A 129 25.76 -8.07 19.67
N LYS A 130 25.10 -7.05 19.10
CA LYS A 130 23.65 -6.84 19.31
C LYS A 130 22.81 -8.05 18.87
N ILE A 131 23.18 -8.67 17.75
CA ILE A 131 22.54 -9.90 17.28
C ILE A 131 22.75 -11.02 18.29
N LEU A 132 23.98 -11.22 18.77
CA LEU A 132 24.28 -12.27 19.75
C LEU A 132 23.53 -12.06 21.08
N ASP A 133 23.49 -10.82 21.58
CA ASP A 133 22.85 -10.45 22.84
C ASP A 133 21.32 -10.61 22.78
N GLY A 134 20.71 -10.43 21.59
CA GLY A 134 19.27 -10.54 21.36
C GLY A 134 18.81 -11.87 20.75
N ALA A 135 19.72 -12.81 20.46
CA ALA A 135 19.39 -14.05 19.75
C ALA A 135 18.88 -15.15 20.68
N GLY A 136 17.82 -15.85 20.24
CA GLY A 136 17.55 -17.20 20.72
C GLY A 136 18.53 -18.22 20.11
N TYR A 137 18.65 -19.40 20.72
CA TYR A 137 19.53 -20.46 20.21
C TYR A 137 18.74 -21.69 19.83
N ILE A 138 19.03 -22.22 18.64
CA ILE A 138 18.47 -23.48 18.14
C ILE A 138 19.59 -24.47 17.82
N SER A 139 19.27 -25.76 17.75
CA SER A 139 20.27 -26.79 17.39
C SER A 139 20.44 -26.93 15.89
N TYR A 140 19.34 -26.94 15.13
CA TYR A 140 19.38 -27.14 13.68
C TYR A 140 18.19 -26.45 12.99
N SER A 141 18.46 -25.58 12.00
CA SER A 141 17.43 -24.78 11.31
C SER A 141 16.37 -25.61 10.61
N TYR A 142 16.72 -26.80 10.09
CA TYR A 142 15.78 -27.63 9.32
C TYR A 142 14.57 -28.09 10.13
N TYR A 143 14.74 -28.35 11.43
CA TYR A 143 13.63 -28.77 12.31
C TYR A 143 12.77 -27.60 12.79
N GLU A 144 13.24 -26.38 12.59
CA GLU A 144 12.58 -25.16 13.04
C GLU A 144 11.79 -24.48 11.93
N LYS A 145 11.72 -25.09 10.74
CA LYS A 145 11.09 -24.52 9.55
C LYS A 145 9.58 -24.32 9.75
N GLU A 146 8.88 -25.27 10.38
CA GLU A 146 7.45 -25.13 10.69
C GLU A 146 7.22 -23.99 11.70
N ARG A 147 8.01 -23.96 12.79
CA ARG A 147 7.92 -22.89 13.79
C ARG A 147 8.22 -21.52 13.19
N MET A 148 9.20 -21.43 12.28
CA MET A 148 9.54 -20.19 11.56
C MET A 148 8.34 -19.63 10.79
N LYS A 149 7.52 -20.49 10.16
CA LYS A 149 6.32 -20.05 9.45
C LYS A 149 5.22 -19.55 10.38
N GLU A 150 5.02 -20.24 11.50
CA GLU A 150 3.93 -19.96 12.44
C GLU A 150 4.22 -18.71 13.29
N GLU A 151 5.41 -18.66 13.87
CA GLU A 151 5.84 -17.61 14.80
C GLU A 151 6.49 -16.40 14.10
N LYS A 152 6.78 -16.51 12.80
CA LYS A 152 7.35 -15.43 11.95
C LYS A 152 8.64 -14.82 12.52
N PHE A 153 9.61 -15.67 12.86
CA PHE A 153 10.95 -15.26 13.30
C PHE A 153 12.01 -15.48 12.21
N ALA A 154 13.16 -14.80 12.33
CA ALA A 154 14.31 -14.99 11.44
C ALA A 154 15.27 -16.06 11.97
N ILE A 155 15.82 -16.91 11.09
CA ILE A 155 16.93 -17.81 11.43
C ILE A 155 18.19 -17.32 10.73
N LEU A 156 19.25 -17.10 11.51
CA LEU A 156 20.58 -16.85 10.98
C LEU A 156 21.33 -18.17 10.86
N THR A 157 21.50 -18.64 9.63
CA THR A 157 22.21 -19.87 9.28
C THR A 157 22.84 -19.73 7.89
N ASP A 158 23.53 -20.76 7.43
CA ASP A 158 24.18 -20.77 6.14
C ASP A 158 23.16 -20.79 4.97
N ARG A 159 23.60 -20.23 3.84
CA ARG A 159 22.76 -20.08 2.65
C ARG A 159 22.34 -21.43 2.05
N PHE A 160 23.15 -22.47 2.21
CA PHE A 160 22.89 -23.77 1.60
C PHE A 160 21.79 -24.52 2.36
N SER A 161 21.83 -24.54 3.69
CA SER A 161 20.77 -25.07 4.55
C SER A 161 19.44 -24.40 4.27
N MET A 162 19.43 -23.07 4.09
CA MET A 162 18.18 -22.35 3.80
C MET A 162 17.62 -22.64 2.41
N LYS A 163 18.49 -22.83 1.40
CA LYS A 163 18.06 -23.34 0.10
C LYS A 163 17.44 -24.74 0.20
N ILE A 164 17.97 -25.63 1.03
CA ILE A 164 17.38 -26.97 1.23
C ILE A 164 15.97 -26.84 1.84
N ILE A 165 15.80 -26.00 2.87
CA ILE A 165 14.50 -25.77 3.51
C ILE A 165 13.48 -25.21 2.50
N MET A 166 13.90 -24.22 1.69
CA MET A 166 13.06 -23.67 0.62
C MET A 166 12.70 -24.72 -0.44
N SER A 167 13.67 -25.53 -0.85
CA SER A 167 13.48 -26.61 -1.83
C SER A 167 12.45 -27.63 -1.32
N ASP A 168 12.59 -28.08 -0.07
CA ASP A 168 11.66 -29.03 0.56
C ASP A 168 10.25 -28.46 0.69
N ASP A 169 10.14 -27.19 1.12
CA ASP A 169 8.86 -26.53 1.28
C ASP A 169 8.12 -26.32 -0.04
N TYR A 170 8.82 -25.86 -1.07
CA TYR A 170 8.25 -25.70 -2.40
C TYR A 170 7.83 -27.04 -2.99
N SER A 171 8.62 -28.11 -2.76
CA SER A 171 8.27 -29.46 -3.22
C SER A 171 6.98 -29.98 -2.59
N LYS A 172 6.68 -29.60 -1.34
CA LYS A 172 5.48 -30.05 -0.61
C LYS A 172 4.26 -29.19 -0.86
N THR A 173 4.43 -27.87 -0.92
CA THR A 173 3.32 -26.91 -0.94
C THR A 173 3.10 -26.23 -2.30
N GLY A 174 4.10 -26.26 -3.18
CA GLY A 174 4.12 -25.49 -4.42
C GLY A 174 4.20 -23.97 -4.22
N LYS A 175 4.45 -23.49 -2.99
CA LYS A 175 4.51 -22.07 -2.61
C LYS A 175 5.84 -21.75 -1.95
N CYS A 176 6.21 -20.46 -2.00
CA CYS A 176 7.44 -19.95 -1.40
C CYS A 176 7.10 -19.18 -0.13
N HIS A 177 7.34 -19.77 1.04
CA HIS A 177 7.06 -19.12 2.33
C HIS A 177 8.27 -18.43 2.96
N TYR A 178 9.48 -18.76 2.50
CA TYR A 178 10.72 -18.24 3.06
C TYR A 178 11.40 -17.29 2.10
N TYR A 179 12.17 -16.37 2.68
CA TYR A 179 12.98 -15.39 1.98
C TYR A 179 14.41 -15.43 2.53
N ILE A 180 15.41 -15.39 1.65
CA ILE A 180 16.83 -15.28 2.02
C ILE A 180 17.26 -13.84 1.78
N ALA A 181 17.74 -13.19 2.85
CA ALA A 181 18.30 -11.85 2.79
C ALA A 181 19.42 -11.73 1.73
N LYS A 182 19.53 -10.55 1.12
CA LYS A 182 20.49 -10.31 0.04
C LYS A 182 21.93 -10.20 0.53
N GLU A 183 22.13 -9.71 1.76
CA GLU A 183 23.47 -9.55 2.34
C GLU A 183 24.15 -10.91 2.57
N GLU A 184 25.34 -11.09 1.99
CA GLU A 184 26.22 -12.20 2.32
C GLU A 184 27.14 -11.79 3.48
N VAL A 185 26.79 -12.21 4.69
CA VAL A 185 27.51 -11.83 5.90
C VAL A 185 28.91 -12.43 5.96
N LEU A 186 29.02 -13.71 5.62
CA LEU A 186 30.26 -14.48 5.76
C LEU A 186 30.35 -15.55 4.68
N THR A 187 31.49 -15.61 4.00
CA THR A 187 31.83 -16.65 3.03
C THR A 187 32.73 -17.68 3.69
N LEU A 188 32.28 -18.93 3.69
CA LEU A 188 32.96 -20.04 4.35
C LEU A 188 33.40 -21.08 3.31
N ILE A 189 34.54 -21.72 3.59
CA ILE A 189 35.12 -22.74 2.72
C ILE A 189 35.00 -24.08 3.43
N GLY A 190 34.24 -25.00 2.83
CA GLY A 190 34.16 -26.38 3.30
C GLY A 190 35.47 -27.13 3.03
N ALA A 191 35.98 -27.83 4.04
CA ALA A 191 37.16 -28.69 3.94
C ALA A 191 36.96 -29.98 4.73
N LEU A 192 37.62 -31.06 4.30
CA LEU A 192 37.69 -32.29 5.08
C LEU A 192 38.82 -32.19 6.11
N ALA A 193 38.49 -32.38 7.38
CA ALA A 193 39.46 -32.40 8.46
C ALA A 193 40.05 -33.80 8.63
N PHE A 194 41.38 -33.88 8.72
CA PHE A 194 42.12 -35.09 9.04
C PHE A 194 43.03 -34.86 10.24
N PRO A 195 43.36 -35.91 11.02
CA PRO A 195 44.39 -35.81 12.06
C PRO A 195 45.71 -35.29 11.48
N LYS A 196 46.45 -34.51 12.28
CA LYS A 196 47.76 -33.96 11.88
C LYS A 196 48.70 -35.10 11.48
N GLY A 197 49.33 -34.97 10.33
CA GLY A 197 50.26 -35.98 9.79
C GLY A 197 49.58 -37.19 9.13
N SER A 198 48.25 -37.16 8.89
CA SER A 198 47.57 -38.26 8.22
C SER A 198 48.09 -38.47 6.79
N PRO A 199 48.48 -39.71 6.42
CA PRO A 199 48.94 -40.02 5.06
C PRO A 199 47.79 -39.98 4.02
N LEU A 200 46.54 -39.82 4.46
CA LEU A 200 45.36 -39.77 3.60
C LEU A 200 45.18 -38.40 2.92
N ILE A 201 45.76 -37.33 3.48
CA ILE A 201 45.56 -35.96 3.00
C ILE A 201 45.91 -35.82 1.50
N PRO A 202 47.09 -36.28 1.00
CA PRO A 202 47.43 -36.14 -0.41
C PRO A 202 46.48 -36.91 -1.33
N HIS A 203 46.00 -38.08 -0.88
CA HIS A 203 45.05 -38.90 -1.64
C HIS A 203 43.70 -38.22 -1.78
N PHE A 204 43.12 -37.72 -0.67
CA PHE A 204 41.84 -37.01 -0.70
C PHE A 204 41.93 -35.70 -1.48
N ASN A 205 43.00 -34.92 -1.30
CA ASN A 205 43.19 -33.68 -2.06
C ASN A 205 43.18 -33.94 -3.57
N LYS A 206 43.86 -34.99 -4.05
CA LYS A 206 43.86 -35.36 -5.46
C LYS A 206 42.46 -35.65 -5.99
N TRP A 207 41.65 -36.40 -5.23
CA TRP A 207 40.30 -36.76 -5.66
C TRP A 207 39.30 -35.61 -5.57
N ILE A 208 39.35 -34.80 -4.50
CA ILE A 208 38.48 -33.63 -4.35
C ILE A 208 38.72 -32.63 -5.47
N ILE A 209 39.98 -32.37 -5.83
CA ILE A 209 40.33 -31.49 -6.96
C ILE A 209 39.74 -32.03 -8.26
N ARG A 210 39.85 -33.33 -8.51
CA ARG A 210 39.26 -33.97 -9.71
C ARG A 210 37.73 -33.88 -9.72
N LEU A 211 37.07 -34.10 -8.58
CA LEU A 211 35.61 -33.98 -8.45
C LEU A 211 35.13 -32.56 -8.74
N LYS A 212 35.86 -31.55 -8.22
CA LYS A 212 35.60 -30.14 -8.49
C LYS A 212 35.83 -29.78 -9.96
N GLN A 213 36.95 -30.22 -10.54
CA GLN A 213 37.26 -29.97 -11.96
C GLN A 213 36.25 -30.63 -12.90
N ALA A 214 35.70 -31.79 -12.51
CA ALA A 214 34.64 -32.46 -13.24
C ALA A 214 33.25 -31.77 -13.08
N GLY A 215 33.13 -30.76 -12.22
CA GLY A 215 31.85 -30.08 -11.94
C GLY A 215 30.86 -30.93 -11.13
N LEU A 216 31.32 -32.04 -10.55
CA LEU A 216 30.43 -32.96 -9.84
C LEU A 216 29.94 -32.37 -8.52
N LEU A 217 30.78 -31.62 -7.81
CA LEU A 217 30.40 -30.99 -6.56
C LEU A 217 29.29 -29.95 -6.77
N GLU A 218 29.45 -29.09 -7.77
CA GLU A 218 28.48 -28.07 -8.15
C GLU A 218 27.17 -28.71 -8.61
N LYS A 219 27.25 -29.81 -9.38
CA LYS A 219 26.07 -30.58 -9.79
C LYS A 219 25.32 -31.13 -8.57
N TYR A 220 25.98 -31.84 -7.66
CA TYR A 220 25.30 -32.40 -6.47
C TYR A 220 24.69 -31.31 -5.58
N GLN A 221 25.36 -30.17 -5.46
CA GLN A 221 24.85 -29.02 -4.70
C GLN A 221 23.59 -28.43 -5.36
N SER A 222 23.61 -28.29 -6.68
CA SER A 222 22.47 -27.80 -7.47
C SER A 222 21.30 -28.79 -7.44
N ASP A 223 21.56 -30.08 -7.64
CA ASP A 223 20.55 -31.14 -7.64
C ASP A 223 19.80 -31.19 -6.30
N SER A 224 20.50 -30.96 -5.19
CA SER A 224 19.91 -30.94 -3.84
C SER A 224 19.01 -29.71 -3.59
N THR A 225 19.16 -28.65 -4.38
CA THR A 225 18.47 -27.36 -4.19
C THR A 225 17.68 -26.91 -5.41
N ILE A 226 17.40 -27.84 -6.35
CA ILE A 226 16.84 -27.53 -7.66
C ILE A 226 15.51 -26.76 -7.57
N ASN A 227 14.65 -27.15 -6.63
CA ASN A 227 13.34 -26.54 -6.44
C ASN A 227 13.40 -25.18 -5.71
N ALA A 228 14.49 -24.90 -5.00
CA ALA A 228 14.67 -23.59 -4.35
C ALA A 228 14.77 -22.47 -5.38
N THR A 229 15.30 -22.73 -6.58
CA THR A 229 15.48 -21.73 -7.64
C THR A 229 14.17 -21.01 -8.01
N ALA A 230 13.04 -21.70 -7.93
CA ALA A 230 11.71 -21.12 -8.16
C ALA A 230 11.35 -20.01 -7.15
N CYS A 231 11.93 -20.07 -5.94
CA CYS A 231 11.68 -19.16 -4.84
C CYS A 231 12.80 -18.11 -4.65
N MET A 232 13.89 -18.18 -5.41
CA MET A 232 15.01 -17.23 -5.31
C MET A 232 14.77 -15.91 -6.05
N VAL A 233 13.58 -15.71 -6.61
CA VAL A 233 13.21 -14.44 -7.22
C VAL A 233 12.85 -13.45 -6.11
N SER A 234 13.48 -12.27 -6.14
CA SER A 234 13.18 -11.21 -5.18
C SER A 234 11.67 -10.93 -5.14
N PRO A 235 11.06 -10.77 -3.95
CA PRO A 235 9.69 -10.30 -3.81
C PRO A 235 9.46 -9.07 -4.70
N GLY A 236 8.44 -9.11 -5.56
CA GLY A 236 8.10 -8.01 -6.48
C GLY A 236 8.82 -7.98 -7.83
N LYS A 237 9.83 -8.82 -8.08
CA LYS A 237 10.48 -8.97 -9.41
C LYS A 237 10.11 -10.26 -10.14
N GLY A 238 9.13 -11.00 -9.61
CA GLY A 238 8.60 -12.19 -10.25
C GLY A 238 7.89 -11.86 -11.56
N GLU A 239 8.33 -12.50 -12.64
CA GLU A 239 7.64 -12.51 -13.95
C GLU A 239 6.24 -13.15 -13.87
N LYS A 240 5.97 -13.90 -12.79
CA LYS A 240 4.61 -14.29 -12.43
C LYS A 240 3.88 -13.03 -11.97
N THR A 241 3.01 -12.52 -12.83
CA THR A 241 1.96 -11.57 -12.52
C THR A 241 1.28 -12.01 -11.23
N VAL A 242 1.74 -11.51 -10.09
CA VAL A 242 0.94 -11.52 -8.88
C VAL A 242 -0.19 -10.61 -9.26
N ASN A 243 -1.30 -11.21 -9.72
CA ASN A 243 -2.54 -10.51 -9.91
C ASN A 243 -2.84 -9.96 -8.51
N LEU A 244 -2.53 -8.68 -8.29
CA LEU A 244 -2.88 -7.99 -7.09
C LEU A 244 -4.41 -7.93 -7.11
N VAL A 245 -5.04 -8.95 -6.51
CA VAL A 245 -6.49 -9.01 -6.39
C VAL A 245 -6.84 -8.00 -5.31
N LEU A 246 -7.30 -6.84 -5.75
CA LEU A 246 -7.69 -5.77 -4.85
C LEU A 246 -8.80 -6.28 -3.93
N SER A 247 -8.60 -6.17 -2.62
CA SER A 247 -9.59 -6.59 -1.65
C SER A 247 -10.69 -5.53 -1.53
N LEU A 248 -11.92 -5.95 -1.20
CA LEU A 248 -13.04 -5.03 -0.97
C LEU A 248 -12.71 -4.00 0.13
N GLN A 249 -11.88 -4.39 1.11
CA GLN A 249 -11.44 -3.51 2.19
C GLN A 249 -10.59 -2.33 1.68
N GLU A 250 -9.77 -2.54 0.66
CA GLU A 250 -8.94 -1.49 0.05
C GLU A 250 -9.79 -0.49 -0.77
N MET A 251 -10.95 -0.93 -1.26
CA MET A 251 -11.96 -0.08 -1.89
C MET A 251 -12.88 0.64 -0.89
N GLY A 252 -12.70 0.43 0.43
CA GLY A 252 -13.56 0.99 1.48
C GLY A 252 -13.76 2.51 1.38
N GLY A 253 -12.70 3.24 1.04
CA GLY A 253 -12.77 4.69 0.85
C GLY A 253 -13.73 5.12 -0.26
N VAL A 254 -13.81 4.36 -1.36
CA VAL A 254 -14.72 4.65 -2.49
C VAL A 254 -16.18 4.46 -2.06
N PHE A 255 -16.47 3.42 -1.27
CA PHE A 255 -17.83 3.19 -0.76
C PHE A 255 -18.30 4.29 0.20
N ILE A 256 -17.40 4.81 1.05
CA ILE A 256 -17.71 5.93 1.94
C ILE A 256 -18.06 7.19 1.13
N LEU A 257 -17.29 7.49 0.08
CA LEU A 257 -17.56 8.62 -0.81
C LEU A 257 -18.90 8.45 -1.55
N PHE A 258 -19.22 7.24 -2.00
CA PHE A 258 -20.49 6.94 -2.64
C PHE A 258 -21.68 7.19 -1.72
N LEU A 259 -21.60 6.77 -0.45
CA LEU A 259 -22.63 7.05 0.54
C LEU A 259 -22.81 8.55 0.79
N GLY A 260 -21.71 9.32 0.78
CA GLY A 260 -21.75 10.78 0.85
C GLY A 260 -22.52 11.41 -0.30
N ASP A 261 -22.30 10.95 -1.54
CA ASP A 261 -23.01 11.45 -2.73
C ASP A 261 -24.51 11.11 -2.70
N VAL A 262 -24.85 9.89 -2.27
CA VAL A 262 -26.26 9.50 -2.09
C VAL A 262 -26.96 10.37 -1.05
N ALA A 263 -26.29 10.68 0.06
CA ALA A 263 -26.84 11.54 1.10
C ALA A 263 -27.07 12.98 0.61
N ASP A 264 -26.13 13.54 -0.18
CA ASP A 264 -26.29 14.88 -0.76
C ASP A 264 -27.46 14.94 -1.75
N ASN A 265 -27.54 13.97 -2.67
CA ASN A 265 -28.65 13.87 -3.62
C ASN A 265 -30.00 13.70 -2.90
N LEU A 266 -30.03 12.97 -1.77
CA LEU A 266 -31.22 12.82 -0.95
C LEU A 266 -31.61 14.14 -0.24
N CYS A 267 -30.67 14.90 0.36
CA CYS A 267 -30.99 16.22 0.95
C CYS A 267 -31.50 17.18 -0.14
N GLN A 268 -30.92 17.17 -1.35
CA GLN A 268 -31.41 17.97 -2.48
C GLN A 268 -32.84 17.59 -2.88
N LEU A 269 -33.15 16.29 -3.01
CA LEU A 269 -34.50 15.82 -3.32
C LEU A 269 -35.50 16.21 -2.23
N LEU A 270 -35.17 16.02 -0.96
CA LEU A 270 -36.02 16.40 0.18
C LEU A 270 -36.26 17.91 0.22
N SER A 271 -35.26 18.73 -0.09
CA SER A 271 -35.41 20.19 -0.14
C SER A 271 -36.37 20.63 -1.26
N LYS A 272 -36.31 19.97 -2.43
CA LYS A 272 -37.20 20.22 -3.57
C LYS A 272 -38.62 19.70 -3.32
N TRP A 273 -38.75 18.58 -2.60
CA TRP A 273 -40.04 18.04 -2.19
C TRP A 273 -40.71 18.95 -1.15
N LYS A 274 -39.94 19.49 -0.20
CA LYS A 274 -40.42 20.48 0.76
C LYS A 274 -40.92 21.75 0.08
N SER A 275 -40.17 22.31 -0.89
CA SER A 275 -40.60 23.51 -1.60
C SER A 275 -41.84 23.28 -2.48
N LEU A 276 -42.02 22.07 -3.05
CA LEU A 276 -43.25 21.69 -3.75
C LEU A 276 -44.44 21.52 -2.79
N PHE A 277 -44.23 20.96 -1.60
CA PHE A 277 -45.28 20.82 -0.59
C PHE A 277 -45.74 22.19 -0.07
N ASP A 278 -44.78 23.09 0.22
CA ASP A 278 -45.03 24.47 0.64
C ASP A 278 -45.76 25.26 -0.48
N ALA A 279 -45.44 25.03 -1.76
CA ALA A 279 -46.14 25.63 -2.90
C ALA A 279 -47.58 25.10 -3.09
N VAL A 280 -47.83 23.81 -2.81
CA VAL A 280 -49.18 23.22 -2.85
C VAL A 280 -50.05 23.71 -1.69
N THR A 281 -49.47 23.92 -0.50
CA THR A 281 -50.18 24.51 0.66
C THR A 281 -50.52 25.99 0.46
N ILE A 282 -49.80 26.73 -0.39
CA ILE A 282 -50.15 28.12 -0.75
C ILE A 282 -51.39 28.19 -1.68
N SER A 283 -51.66 27.16 -2.48
CA SER A 283 -52.87 27.07 -3.32
C SER A 283 -54.12 26.62 -2.53
N GLY A 284 -53.94 25.85 -1.45
CA GLY A 284 -54.99 25.48 -0.50
C GLY A 284 -54.81 26.19 0.84
N ARG A 285 -55.43 27.36 1.00
CA ARG A 285 -55.34 28.26 2.17
C ARG A 285 -55.47 27.54 3.54
N ILE A 286 -54.36 27.08 4.12
CA ILE A 286 -54.23 26.72 5.55
C ILE A 286 -52.84 27.15 6.03
N TYR A 287 -52.81 28.15 6.93
CA TYR A 287 -51.60 28.56 7.64
C TYR A 287 -51.37 27.61 8.82
N ILE A 288 -50.29 26.83 8.80
CA ILE A 288 -49.74 26.22 10.02
C ILE A 288 -48.30 26.69 10.15
N ASN A 289 -48.06 27.49 11.19
CA ASN A 289 -46.75 27.99 11.58
C ASN A 289 -45.93 26.82 12.15
N VAL A 290 -44.88 26.39 11.44
CA VAL A 290 -43.88 25.45 11.96
C VAL A 290 -42.51 26.12 11.85
N GLN A 291 -41.99 26.49 13.02
CA GLN A 291 -40.69 27.11 13.22
C GLN A 291 -39.57 26.17 12.74
N SER A 292 -38.89 26.56 11.65
CA SER A 292 -37.90 25.75 10.93
C SER A 292 -36.48 25.98 11.44
N THR A 293 -35.91 25.00 12.15
CA THR A 293 -34.45 24.87 12.30
C THR A 293 -33.84 24.14 11.10
N PRO A 294 -32.69 24.56 10.54
CA PRO A 294 -32.10 23.91 9.37
C PRO A 294 -31.42 22.59 9.76
N VAL A 295 -32.14 21.48 9.58
CA VAL A 295 -31.66 20.12 9.85
C VAL A 295 -30.46 19.73 8.96
N CYS A 296 -30.30 20.27 7.73
CA CYS A 296 -29.17 19.92 6.86
C CYS A 296 -27.81 20.54 7.29
N ALA A 297 -27.77 21.64 8.06
CA ALA A 297 -26.49 22.20 8.54
C ALA A 297 -25.90 21.40 9.73
N VAL A 298 -26.78 20.85 10.58
CA VAL A 298 -26.37 20.11 11.77
C VAL A 298 -25.85 18.71 11.41
N LEU A 299 -26.36 18.07 10.36
CA LEU A 299 -25.89 16.75 9.93
C LEU A 299 -24.51 16.80 9.24
N GLN A 300 -24.23 17.82 8.42
CA GLN A 300 -22.90 18.00 7.81
C GLN A 300 -21.82 18.36 8.85
N ILE A 301 -22.17 19.17 9.86
CA ILE A 301 -21.22 19.56 10.91
C ILE A 301 -21.00 18.44 11.94
N LEU A 302 -22.03 17.63 12.27
CA LEU A 302 -21.89 16.49 13.19
C LEU A 302 -21.08 15.33 12.61
N PHE A 303 -21.15 15.07 11.29
CA PHE A 303 -20.31 14.06 10.66
C PHE A 303 -18.82 14.45 10.64
N PHE A 304 -18.50 15.75 10.54
CA PHE A 304 -17.12 16.23 10.51
C PHE A 304 -16.49 16.46 11.90
N LYS A 305 -17.27 16.74 12.95
CA LYS A 305 -16.72 17.06 14.28
C LYS A 305 -16.20 15.84 15.08
N ASN A 306 -16.64 14.62 14.75
CA ASN A 306 -16.29 13.41 15.52
C ASN A 306 -15.13 12.59 14.94
N PHE A 307 -14.48 13.03 13.87
CA PHE A 307 -13.34 12.32 13.28
C PHE A 307 -12.03 13.11 13.45
N THR A 308 -11.58 13.24 14.70
CA THR A 308 -10.15 13.42 14.98
C THR A 308 -9.48 12.05 14.76
N VAL A 309 -9.04 11.78 13.54
CA VAL A 309 -8.20 10.62 13.24
C VAL A 309 -6.81 10.90 13.80
N THR A 310 -6.54 10.40 14.99
CA THR A 310 -5.20 10.27 15.54
C THR A 310 -4.46 9.24 14.68
N PHE A 311 -3.60 9.69 13.78
CA PHE A 311 -2.69 8.80 13.06
C PHE A 311 -1.63 8.30 14.06
N TYR A 312 -1.70 7.01 14.40
CA TYR A 312 -0.54 6.25 14.85
C TYR A 312 -0.10 5.33 13.71
N TYR A 313 1.21 5.31 13.52
CA TYR A 313 2.05 4.69 12.50
C TYR A 313 2.27 5.49 11.22
#